data_AF-A0A450S736-F1
#
_entry.id   AF-A0A450S736-F1
#
_cell.length_a   1.000
_cell.length_b   1.000
_cell.length_c   1.000
_cell.angle_alpha   90.00
_cell.angle_beta   90.00
_cell.angle_gamma   90.00
#
_symmetry.space_group_name_H-M   'P 1'
#
loop_
_entity.id
_entity.type
_entity.pdbx_description
1 polymer ?
#
loop_
_entity_poly.entity_id
_entity_poly.type
_entity_poly.pdbx_seq_one_letter_code
_entity_poly.pdbx_strand_id
1 'polypeptide(L)' 'MPKSEELKARIDYLRWFLTILLSIIVVISGGLFGLYLNDQINDVFWLGIGTIIFLSLLCFGLTSKIENRLKELGEA' A
#
# COMPACT_ATOMS: atom_id res chain seq x y z
N MET A 1 13.69 18.78 -17.82
CA MET A 1 14.11 17.50 -17.21
C MET A 1 13.64 16.37 -18.11
N PRO A 2 14.44 15.32 -18.32
CA PRO A 2 14.04 14.16 -19.11
C PRO A 2 12.80 13.51 -18.49
N LYS A 3 11.77 13.19 -19.29
CA LYS A 3 10.55 12.48 -18.85
C LYS A 3 10.87 11.20 -18.05
N SER A 4 12.02 10.57 -18.32
CA SER A 4 12.52 9.39 -17.61
C SER A 4 12.94 9.64 -16.15
N GLU A 5 13.43 10.84 -15.82
CA GLU A 5 13.80 11.19 -14.45
C GLU A 5 12.56 11.40 -13.57
N GLU A 6 11.50 11.99 -14.13
CA GLU A 6 10.23 12.19 -13.44
C GLU A 6 9.52 10.85 -13.16
N LEU A 7 9.63 9.90 -14.11
CA LEU A 7 9.14 8.54 -13.98
C LEU A 7 9.84 7.78 -12.86
N LYS A 8 11.17 7.87 -12.85
CA LYS A 8 12.00 7.20 -11.86
C LYS A 8 11.73 7.74 -10.46
N ALA A 9 11.56 9.05 -10.33
CA ALA A 9 11.17 9.69 -9.06
C ALA A 9 9.79 9.22 -8.56
N ARG A 10 8.79 9.05 -9.46
CA ARG A 10 7.48 8.51 -9.09
C ARG A 10 7.53 7.04 -8.67
N ILE A 11 8.32 6.22 -9.37
CA ILE A 11 8.51 4.80 -9.02
C ILE A 11 9.23 4.67 -7.68
N ASP A 12 10.28 5.46 -7.43
CA ASP A 12 10.98 5.46 -6.14
C ASP A 12 10.06 5.92 -5.01
N TYR A 13 9.27 6.97 -5.24
CA TYR A 13 8.26 7.40 -4.28
C TYR A 13 7.25 6.30 -3.96
N LEU A 14 6.76 5.59 -4.98
CA LEU A 14 5.83 4.46 -4.81
C LEU A 14 6.46 3.29 -4.07
N ARG A 15 7.72 2.98 -4.38
CA ARG A 15 8.49 1.94 -3.70
C ARG A 15 8.68 2.25 -2.23
N TRP A 16 8.95 3.52 -1.90
CA TRP A 16 9.07 3.99 -0.53
C TRP A 16 7.72 3.92 0.20
N PHE A 17 6.65 4.37 -0.45
CA PHE A 17 5.28 4.27 0.06
C PHE A 17 4.86 2.81 0.33
N LEU A 18 5.15 1.90 -0.61
CA LEU A 18 4.87 0.47 -0.47
C LEU A 18 5.66 -0.14 0.71
N THR A 19 6.90 0.30 0.92
CA THR A 19 7.74 -0.15 2.03
C THR A 19 7.15 0.25 3.37
N ILE A 20 6.71 1.50 3.52
CA ILE A 20 6.02 1.95 4.73
C ILE A 20 4.72 1.17 4.94
N LEU A 21 3.93 0.99 3.89
CA LEU A 21 2.68 0.23 3.95
C LEU A 21 2.93 -1.20 4.43
N LEU A 22 3.92 -1.89 3.87
CA LEU A 22 4.32 -3.22 4.30
C LEU A 22 4.73 -3.22 5.78
N SER A 23 5.50 -2.24 6.24
CA SER A 23 5.84 -2.13 7.67
C SER A 23 4.60 -1.97 8.55
N ILE A 24 3.63 -1.14 8.15
CA ILE A 24 2.37 -0.96 8.88
C ILE A 24 1.57 -2.27 8.91
N ILE A 25 1.47 -2.97 7.77
CA ILE A 25 0.77 -4.26 7.68
C ILE A 25 1.40 -5.29 8.62
N VAL A 26 2.75 -5.35 8.68
CA VAL A 26 3.48 -6.26 9.58
C VAL A 26 3.22 -5.94 11.06
N VAL A 27 3.15 -4.67 11.42
CA VAL A 27 2.83 -4.26 12.80
C VAL A 27 1.39 -4.66 13.16
N ILE A 28 0.44 -4.39 12.27
CA ILE A 28 -0.98 -4.73 12.47
C ILE A 28 -1.15 -6.25 12.54
N SER A 29 -0.49 -7.01 11.66
CA SER A 29 -0.57 -8.48 11.67
C SER A 29 0.05 -9.09 12.92
N GLY A 30 1.13 -8.51 13.46
CA GLY A 30 1.69 -8.89 14.76
C GLY A 30 0.70 -8.67 15.91
N GLY A 31 0.01 -7.53 15.92
CA GLY A 31 -1.05 -7.24 16.89
C GLY A 31 -2.26 -8.18 16.76
N LEU A 32 -2.68 -8.47 15.52
CA LEU A 32 -3.74 -9.43 15.21
C LEU A 32 -3.37 -10.84 15.66
N PHE A 33 -2.13 -11.26 15.45
CA PHE A 33 -1.65 -12.58 15.86
C PHE A 33 -1.68 -12.72 17.39
N GLY A 34 -1.31 -11.65 18.12
CA GLY A 34 -1.44 -11.61 19.57
C GLY A 34 -2.89 -11.72 20.05
N LEU A 35 -3.83 -11.03 19.40
CA LEU A 35 -5.26 -11.15 19.70
C LEU A 35 -5.80 -12.55 19.39
N TYR A 36 -5.37 -13.14 18.29
CA TYR A 36 -5.76 -14.50 17.90
C TYR A 36 -5.28 -15.55 18.90
N LEU A 37 -4.02 -15.47 19.36
CA LEU A 37 -3.49 -16.40 20.37
C LEU A 37 -4.21 -16.30 21.72
N ASN A 38 -4.82 -15.16 22.03
CA ASN A 38 -5.63 -14.96 23.22
C ASN A 38 -7.13 -15.29 22.99
N ASP A 39 -7.49 -15.86 21.84
CA ASP A 39 -8.88 -16.15 21.43
C ASP A 39 -9.78 -14.90 21.41
N GLN A 40 -9.19 -13.71 21.33
CA GLN A 40 -9.88 -12.42 21.34
C GLN A 40 -10.21 -11.96 19.93
N ILE A 41 -11.09 -12.70 19.25
CA ILE A 41 -11.67 -12.30 17.96
C ILE A 41 -12.78 -11.26 18.19
N ASN A 42 -12.37 -10.09 18.65
CA ASN A 42 -13.24 -8.95 18.91
C ASN A 42 -13.27 -7.99 17.72
N ASP A 43 -14.10 -6.94 17.80
CA ASP A 43 -14.21 -5.90 16.76
C ASP A 43 -12.86 -5.28 16.36
N VAL A 44 -11.91 -5.21 17.31
CA VAL A 44 -10.53 -4.73 17.05
C VAL A 44 -9.79 -5.62 16.05
N PHE A 45 -10.01 -6.94 16.09
CA PHE A 45 -9.42 -7.89 15.15
C PHE A 45 -9.97 -7.68 13.73
N TRP A 46 -11.29 -7.54 13.61
CA TRP A 46 -11.94 -7.25 12.33
C TRP A 46 -11.57 -5.85 11.79
N LEU A 47 -11.40 -4.85 12.66
CA LEU A 47 -10.90 -3.53 12.28
C LEU A 47 -9.48 -3.59 11.72
N GLY A 48 -8.60 -4.41 12.31
CA GLY A 48 -7.25 -4.62 11.80
C GLY A 48 -7.25 -5.23 10.40
N ILE A 49 -8.07 -6.26 10.17
CA ILE A 49 -8.24 -6.88 8.84
C ILE A 49 -8.80 -5.87 7.84
N GLY A 50 -9.86 -5.15 8.21
CA GLY A 50 -10.47 -4.13 7.36
C GLY A 50 -9.48 -3.03 6.96
N THR A 51 -8.63 -2.62 7.89
CA THR A 51 -7.57 -1.62 7.65
C THR A 51 -6.56 -2.12 6.62
N ILE A 52 -6.12 -3.38 6.70
CA ILE A 52 -5.18 -3.96 5.72
C ILE A 52 -5.78 -4.01 4.31
N ILE A 53 -7.05 -4.41 4.19
CA ILE A 53 -7.75 -4.46 2.91
C ILE A 53 -7.90 -3.05 2.33
N PHE A 54 -8.29 -2.08 3.16
CA PHE A 54 -8.45 -0.68 2.74
C PHE A 54 -7.13 -0.06 2.27
N LEU A 55 -6.03 -0.28 3.00
CA LEU A 55 -4.69 0.15 2.62
C LEU A 55 -4.27 -0.44 1.26
N SER A 56 -4.53 -1.73 1.05
CA SER A 56 -4.20 -2.42 -0.20
C SER A 56 -4.96 -1.83 -1.39
N LEU A 57 -6.25 -1.54 -1.24
CA LEU A 57 -7.06 -0.90 -2.27
C LEU A 57 -6.57 0.52 -2.60
N LEU A 58 -6.23 1.31 -1.60
CA LEU A 58 -5.64 2.65 -1.79
C LEU A 58 -4.34 2.56 -2.60
N CYS A 59 -3.49 1.60 -2.26
CA CYS A 59 -2.22 1.41 -2.94
C CYS A 59 -2.40 0.98 -4.40
N PHE A 60 -3.35 0.08 -4.66
CA PHE A 60 -3.70 -0.37 -6.01
C PHE A 60 -4.26 0.77 -6.87
N GLY A 61 -5.15 1.59 -6.30
CA GLY A 61 -5.70 2.77 -6.96
C GLY A 61 -4.65 3.81 -7.33
N LEU A 62 -3.70 4.08 -6.42
CA LEU A 62 -2.58 5.00 -6.69
C LEU A 62 -1.66 4.47 -7.79
N THR A 63 -1.36 3.17 -7.77
CA THR A 63 -0.53 2.51 -8.79
C THR A 63 -1.20 2.57 -10.17
N SER A 64 -2.48 2.22 -10.27
CA SER A 64 -3.25 2.33 -11.52
C SER A 64 -3.30 3.75 -12.06
N LYS A 65 -3.42 4.75 -11.17
CA LYS A 65 -3.44 6.17 -11.57
C LYS A 65 -2.10 6.63 -12.14
N ILE A 66 -1.00 6.10 -11.63
CA ILE A 66 0.35 6.39 -12.13
C ILE A 66 0.59 5.66 -13.45
N GLU A 67 0.20 4.40 -13.56
CA GLU A 67 0.34 3.61 -14.80
C GLU A 67 -0.46 4.23 -15.96
N ASN A 68 -1.68 4.71 -15.71
CA ASN A 68 -2.46 5.41 -16.73
C ASN A 68 -1.78 6.72 -17.18
N ARG A 69 -1.22 7.49 -16.24
CA ARG A 69 -0.48 8.72 -16.58
C ARG A 69 0.84 8.45 -17.29
N LEU A 70 1.43 7.29 -17.03
CA LEU A 70 2.61 6.77 -17.71
C LEU A 70 2.30 6.41 -19.17
N LYS A 71 1.18 5.72 -19.41
CA LYS A 71 0.69 5.39 -20.75
C LYS A 71 0.39 6.63 -21.58
N GLU A 72 -0.29 7.62 -21.00
CA GLU A 72 -0.57 8.91 -21.67
C GLU A 72 0.71 9.67 -22.10
N LEU A 73 1.84 9.48 -21.40
CA LEU A 73 3.10 10.15 -21.70
C LEU A 73 4.03 9.37 -22.66
N GLY A 74 3.79 8.07 -22.82
CA GLY A 74 4.57 7.18 -23.70
C GLY A 74 4.07 7.13 -25.14
N GLU A 75 2.84 7.58 -25.40
CA GLU A 75 2.25 7.71 -26.74
C GLU A 75 2.51 9.09 -27.39
N ALA A 76 3.35 9.96 -26.79
CA ALA A 76 3.68 11.30 -27.30
C ALA A 76 5.18 11.57 -27.44
#